data_AF-A0A9P6SQH0-F1
#
_entry.id   AF-A0A9P6SQH0-F1
#
_cell.length_a   1.000
_cell.length_b   1.000
_cell.length_c   1.000
_cell.angle_alpha   90.00
_cell.angle_beta   90.00
_cell.angle_gamma   90.00
#
_symmetry.space_group_name_H-M   'P 1'
#
loop_
_entity.id
_entity.type
_entity.pdbx_description
1 polymer ?
#
loop_
_entity_poly.entity_id
_entity_poly.type
_entity_poly.pdbx_seq_one_letter_code
_entity_poly.pdbx_strand_id
1 'polypeptide(L)'
;TKMMKKELCSVFLDVQGAEQQRDELTQALYSLLFSWIVEFFNVKLCHEAPANFIGVVDLFGFQQYNFNGLDQFCVNYANERLHQFFLNQVFESSQADFELEGITSIPRTHFFDNAACLQLLGQQSEDGLIGIMSSQSRHIQRKTDATMLEAFSKQYSRHDSLTVTRNMNSHPSFTVQHYLAPVTYTVEGWLEQNVDNLSSDFVTLFRGGPGVSPSV
;
A
#
# COMPACT_ATOMS: atom_id res chain seq x y z
N THR A 1 6.91 -25.19 12.36
CA THR A 1 6.11 -25.91 13.38
C THR A 1 4.88 -25.12 13.76
N LYS A 2 3.73 -25.74 14.01
CA LYS A 2 2.53 -25.02 14.48
C LYS A 2 2.17 -25.42 15.91
N MET A 3 1.81 -24.43 16.71
CA MET A 3 1.28 -24.64 18.05
C MET A 3 -0.21 -25.00 17.95
N MET A 4 -0.55 -26.26 18.21
CA MET A 4 -1.94 -26.71 18.24
C MET A 4 -2.27 -27.18 19.64
N LYS A 5 -3.24 -26.53 20.30
CA LYS A 5 -3.69 -26.90 21.66
C LYS A 5 -2.55 -27.05 22.68
N LYS A 6 -1.53 -26.18 22.62
CA LYS A 6 -0.31 -26.18 23.46
C LYS A 6 0.72 -27.29 23.16
N GLU A 7 0.54 -28.06 22.10
CA GLU A 7 1.54 -29.00 21.60
C GLU A 7 2.21 -28.45 20.34
N LEU A 8 3.53 -28.69 20.23
CA LEU A 8 4.31 -28.33 19.06
C LEU A 8 4.19 -29.47 18.04
N CYS A 9 3.46 -29.24 16.95
CA CYS A 9 3.33 -30.22 15.88
C CYS A 9 4.20 -29.85 14.68
N SER A 10 4.97 -30.81 14.19
CA SER A 10 5.67 -30.72 12.91
C SER A 10 4.65 -30.92 11.79
N VAL A 11 4.48 -29.86 10.99
CA VAL A 11 3.63 -29.89 9.80
C VAL A 11 4.55 -30.03 8.60
N PHE A 12 4.34 -31.07 7.80
CA PHE A 12 5.04 -31.23 6.53
C PHE A 12 4.35 -30.39 5.45
N LEU A 13 5.14 -29.69 4.66
CA LEU A 13 4.66 -28.90 3.53
C LEU A 13 4.58 -29.78 2.28
N ASP A 14 3.61 -29.49 1.43
CA ASP A 14 3.60 -29.97 0.06
C ASP A 14 4.57 -29.13 -0.80
N VAL A 15 4.67 -29.46 -2.09
CA VAL A 15 5.58 -28.78 -3.02
C VAL A 15 5.27 -27.28 -3.10
N GLN A 16 3.99 -26.92 -3.21
CA GLN A 16 3.56 -25.52 -3.32
C GLN A 16 3.87 -24.73 -2.04
N GLY A 17 3.56 -25.29 -0.87
CA GLY A 17 3.87 -24.65 0.41
C GLY A 17 5.36 -24.48 0.65
N ALA A 18 6.19 -25.42 0.17
CA ALA A 18 7.65 -25.30 0.25
C ALA A 18 8.20 -24.21 -0.70
N GLU A 19 7.67 -24.10 -1.92
CA GLU A 19 8.04 -23.05 -2.87
C GLU A 19 7.66 -21.66 -2.33
N GLN A 20 6.44 -21.51 -1.81
CA GLN A 20 5.99 -20.27 -1.19
C GLN A 20 6.89 -19.87 -0.01
N GLN A 21 7.23 -20.80 0.89
CA GLN A 21 8.11 -20.49 2.02
C GLN A 21 9.51 -20.07 1.59
N ARG A 22 10.07 -20.68 0.53
CA ARG A 22 11.37 -20.28 -0.04
C ARG A 22 11.31 -18.83 -0.53
N ASP A 23 10.25 -18.47 -1.25
CA ASP A 23 10.10 -17.15 -1.85
C ASP A 23 9.87 -16.07 -0.78
N GLU A 24 9.01 -16.35 0.21
CA GLU A 24 8.81 -15.50 1.40
C GLU A 24 10.12 -15.27 2.17
N LEU A 25 10.92 -16.32 2.39
CA LEU A 25 12.22 -16.21 3.04
C LEU A 25 13.18 -15.29 2.27
N THR A 26 13.20 -15.43 0.94
CA THR A 26 14.07 -14.65 0.07
C THR A 26 13.68 -13.17 0.07
N GLN A 27 12.37 -12.90 -0.01
CA GLN A 27 11.83 -11.54 0.08
C GLN A 27 12.14 -10.89 1.43
N ALA A 28 12.00 -11.64 2.53
CA ALA A 28 12.32 -11.15 3.87
C ALA A 28 13.81 -10.81 4.01
N LEU A 29 14.70 -11.67 3.54
CA LEU A 29 16.14 -11.43 3.56
C LEU A 29 16.52 -10.18 2.76
N TYR A 30 15.95 -10.03 1.56
CA TYR A 30 16.20 -8.86 0.73
C TYR A 30 15.69 -7.57 1.38
N SER A 31 14.48 -7.60 1.94
CA SER A 31 13.88 -6.47 2.66
C SER A 31 14.71 -6.05 3.87
N LEU A 32 15.20 -7.02 4.66
CA LEU A 32 16.10 -6.76 5.79
C LEU A 32 17.44 -6.19 5.34
N LEU A 33 18.04 -6.73 4.27
CA LEU A 33 19.29 -6.22 3.71
C LEU A 33 19.12 -4.77 3.24
N PHE A 34 18.05 -4.49 2.50
CA PHE A 34 17.77 -3.13 2.02
C PHE A 34 17.58 -2.16 3.19
N SER A 35 16.79 -2.55 4.20
CA SER A 35 16.59 -1.75 5.41
C SER A 35 17.90 -1.48 6.15
N TRP A 36 18.76 -2.50 6.27
CA TRP A 36 20.09 -2.36 6.86
C TRP A 36 21.00 -1.42 6.06
N ILE A 37 20.96 -1.47 4.73
CA ILE A 37 21.72 -0.55 3.88
C ILE A 37 21.26 0.90 4.13
N VAL A 38 19.95 1.13 4.18
CA VAL A 38 19.39 2.47 4.49
C VAL A 38 19.81 2.94 5.88
N GLU A 39 19.72 2.08 6.89
CA GLU A 39 20.16 2.41 8.25
C GLU A 39 21.67 2.68 8.30
N PHE A 40 22.48 1.87 7.62
CA PHE A 40 23.92 2.06 7.50
C PHE A 40 24.26 3.44 6.93
N PHE A 41 23.59 3.87 5.85
CA PHE A 41 23.76 5.22 5.33
C PHE A 41 23.30 6.28 6.32
N ASN A 42 22.14 6.11 6.97
CA ASN A 42 21.62 7.07 7.94
C ASN A 42 22.58 7.25 9.13
N VAL A 43 23.16 6.17 9.67
CA VAL A 43 24.15 6.24 10.76
C VAL A 43 25.40 7.02 10.34
N LYS A 44 25.79 6.97 9.05
CA LYS A 44 26.99 7.66 8.54
C LYS A 44 26.75 9.10 8.11
N LEU A 45 25.54 9.41 7.66
CA LEU A 45 25.21 10.70 7.04
C LEU A 45 24.38 11.62 7.94
N CYS A 46 23.66 11.07 8.91
CA CYS A 46 22.80 11.87 9.79
C CYS A 46 23.64 12.79 10.69
N HIS A 47 23.24 14.06 10.75
CA HIS A 47 23.77 15.05 11.68
C HIS A 47 22.72 15.32 12.75
N GLU A 48 23.14 15.48 14.00
CA GLU A 48 22.20 15.76 15.08
C GLU A 48 21.52 17.12 14.88
N ALA A 49 20.18 17.09 14.78
CA ALA A 49 19.29 18.24 14.84
C ALA A 49 19.70 19.47 13.99
N PRO A 50 19.73 19.35 12.65
CA PRO A 50 19.96 20.51 11.81
C PRO A 50 18.84 21.54 12.00
N ALA A 51 19.21 22.83 12.12
CA ALA A 51 18.23 23.91 12.27
C ALA A 51 17.30 24.06 11.05
N ASN A 52 17.80 23.70 9.86
CA ASN A 52 17.07 23.70 8.59
C ASN A 52 17.47 22.47 7.77
N PHE A 53 16.58 21.94 6.94
CA PHE A 53 16.88 20.88 5.99
C PHE A 53 16.20 21.13 4.65
N ILE A 54 16.75 20.52 3.59
CA ILE A 54 16.13 20.49 2.27
C ILE A 54 15.69 19.06 2.02
N GLY A 55 14.37 18.84 1.94
CA GLY A 55 13.80 17.55 1.58
C GLY A 55 13.71 17.40 0.07
N VAL A 56 14.20 16.27 -0.44
CA VAL A 56 14.02 15.87 -1.85
C VAL A 56 13.16 14.62 -1.86
N VAL A 57 12.10 14.63 -2.65
CA VAL A 57 11.17 13.51 -2.79
C VAL A 57 11.34 12.92 -4.18
N ASP A 58 11.71 11.65 -4.24
CA ASP A 58 11.80 10.85 -5.47
C ASP A 58 10.87 9.65 -5.32
N LEU A 59 9.72 9.69 -6.02
CA LEU A 59 8.71 8.63 -6.00
C LEU A 59 8.64 7.99 -7.37
N PHE A 60 8.21 6.72 -7.39
CA PHE A 60 7.82 6.07 -8.62
C PHE A 60 6.72 6.88 -9.32
N GLY A 61 6.89 7.13 -10.61
CA GLY A 61 5.85 7.76 -11.42
C GLY A 61 4.60 6.89 -11.56
N PHE A 62 3.53 7.49 -12.07
CA PHE A 62 2.26 6.81 -12.35
C PHE A 62 2.45 5.53 -13.18
N GLN A 63 1.81 4.43 -12.75
CA GLN A 63 1.94 3.12 -13.36
C GLN A 63 0.63 2.69 -14.04
N GLN A 64 0.73 2.34 -15.33
CA GLN A 64 -0.38 1.77 -16.09
C GLN A 64 0.15 0.70 -17.04
N TYR A 65 0.04 -0.55 -16.64
CA TYR A 65 0.44 -1.72 -17.40
C TYR A 65 -0.78 -2.51 -17.89
N ASN A 66 -0.52 -3.56 -18.68
CA ASN A 66 -1.56 -4.50 -19.11
C ASN A 66 -2.16 -5.29 -17.92
N PHE A 67 -1.35 -5.53 -16.88
CA PHE A 67 -1.74 -6.19 -15.65
C PHE A 67 -1.25 -5.34 -14.47
N ASN A 68 -2.17 -4.86 -13.64
CA ASN A 68 -1.86 -4.03 -12.48
C ASN A 68 -2.33 -4.74 -11.21
N GLY A 69 -1.40 -5.04 -10.32
CA GLY A 69 -1.67 -5.67 -9.04
C GLY A 69 -1.72 -4.67 -7.87
N LEU A 70 -1.58 -5.19 -6.65
CA LEU A 70 -1.57 -4.37 -5.44
C LEU A 70 -0.41 -3.36 -5.43
N ASP A 71 0.76 -3.74 -5.93
CA ASP A 71 1.93 -2.85 -5.98
C ASP A 71 1.68 -1.59 -6.82
N GLN A 72 1.12 -1.77 -8.02
CA GLN A 72 0.75 -0.65 -8.90
C GLN A 72 -0.31 0.23 -8.23
N PHE A 73 -1.28 -0.38 -7.54
CA PHE A 73 -2.31 0.34 -6.81
C PHE A 73 -1.70 1.21 -5.70
N CYS A 74 -0.75 0.67 -4.93
CA CYS A 74 -0.02 1.41 -3.89
C CYS A 74 0.79 2.58 -4.47
N VAL A 75 1.49 2.37 -5.58
CA VAL A 75 2.24 3.43 -6.27
C VAL A 75 1.30 4.53 -6.78
N ASN A 76 0.18 4.16 -7.41
CA ASN A 76 -0.77 5.14 -7.92
C ASN A 76 -1.50 5.88 -6.80
N TYR A 77 -1.78 5.24 -5.66
CA TYR A 77 -2.30 5.91 -4.46
C TYR A 77 -1.31 6.95 -3.92
N ALA A 78 -0.01 6.64 -3.87
CA ALA A 78 1.02 7.60 -3.47
C ALA A 78 1.08 8.80 -4.43
N ASN A 79 1.00 8.55 -5.75
CA ASN A 79 0.93 9.61 -6.76
C ASN A 79 -0.33 10.47 -6.60
N GLU A 80 -1.49 9.87 -6.35
CA GLU A 80 -2.75 10.58 -6.12
C GLU A 80 -2.63 11.54 -4.92
N ARG A 81 -1.98 11.08 -3.83
CA ARG A 81 -1.73 11.91 -2.64
C ARG A 81 -0.75 13.04 -2.90
N LEU A 82 0.33 12.77 -3.64
CA LEU A 82 1.29 13.80 -4.02
C LEU A 82 0.64 14.85 -4.93
N HIS A 83 -0.21 14.42 -5.85
CA HIS A 83 -0.98 15.33 -6.70
C HIS A 83 -1.89 16.24 -5.86
N GLN A 84 -2.62 15.69 -4.89
CA GLN A 84 -3.46 16.52 -4.02
C GLN A 84 -2.68 17.49 -3.17
N PHE A 85 -1.51 17.07 -2.67
CA PHE A 85 -0.60 17.99 -1.99
C PHE A 85 -0.22 19.17 -2.90
N PHE A 86 0.14 18.90 -4.15
CA PHE A 86 0.48 19.95 -5.11
C PHE A 86 -0.70 20.89 -5.39
N LEU A 87 -1.90 20.34 -5.63
CA LEU A 87 -3.11 21.14 -5.83
C LEU A 87 -3.37 22.09 -4.65
N ASN A 88 -3.29 21.58 -3.42
CA ASN A 88 -3.48 22.38 -2.22
C ASN A 88 -2.40 23.46 -2.05
N GLN A 89 -1.14 23.14 -2.32
CA GLN A 89 -0.05 24.13 -2.20
C GLN A 89 -0.17 25.24 -3.22
N VAL A 90 -0.50 24.90 -4.47
CA VAL A 90 -0.55 25.88 -5.58
C VAL A 90 -1.82 26.71 -5.56
N PHE A 91 -2.98 26.10 -5.28
CA PHE A 91 -4.27 26.77 -5.42
C PHE A 91 -4.87 27.24 -4.09
N GLU A 92 -4.79 26.44 -3.03
CA GLU A 92 -5.43 26.76 -1.75
C GLU A 92 -4.53 27.64 -0.86
N SER A 93 -3.24 27.30 -0.72
CA SER A 93 -2.32 28.06 0.14
C SER A 93 -2.15 29.50 -0.35
N SER A 94 -1.95 29.68 -1.65
CA SER A 94 -1.79 31.03 -2.22
C SER A 94 -3.03 31.90 -2.03
N GLN A 95 -4.23 31.30 -2.08
CA GLN A 95 -5.46 32.04 -1.84
C GLN A 95 -5.60 32.48 -0.37
N ALA A 96 -5.22 31.62 0.58
CA ALA A 96 -5.24 31.97 1.99
C ALA A 96 -4.29 33.14 2.31
N ASP A 97 -3.11 33.17 1.68
CA ASP A 97 -2.14 34.26 1.84
C ASP A 97 -2.69 35.58 1.25
N PHE A 98 -3.35 35.54 0.09
CA PHE A 98 -4.00 36.72 -0.48
C PHE A 98 -5.10 37.29 0.42
N GLU A 99 -5.92 36.42 1.01
CA GLU A 99 -6.97 36.84 1.96
C GLU A 99 -6.36 37.47 3.23
N LEU A 100 -5.27 36.90 3.75
CA LEU A 100 -4.53 37.45 4.89
C LEU A 100 -3.90 38.82 4.60
N GLU A 101 -3.41 39.03 3.38
CA GLU A 101 -2.84 40.31 2.94
C GLU A 101 -3.90 41.35 2.49
N GLY A 102 -5.18 41.00 2.51
CA GLY A 102 -6.28 41.88 2.10
C GLY A 102 -6.42 42.04 0.58
N ILE A 103 -5.83 41.14 -0.21
CA ILE A 103 -5.89 41.12 -1.67
C ILE A 103 -7.19 40.41 -2.11
N THR A 104 -8.27 41.18 -2.24
CA THR A 104 -9.62 40.63 -2.50
C THR A 104 -10.04 40.62 -3.97
N SER A 105 -9.20 41.15 -4.86
CA SER A 105 -9.55 41.35 -6.29
C SER A 105 -9.10 40.21 -7.22
N ILE A 106 -8.55 39.12 -6.67
CA ILE A 106 -8.11 37.96 -7.47
C ILE A 106 -9.25 36.94 -7.51
N PRO A 107 -9.73 36.55 -8.70
CA PRO A 107 -10.77 35.53 -8.81
C PRO A 107 -10.21 34.15 -8.43
N ARG A 108 -11.03 33.34 -7.75
CA ARG A 108 -10.66 31.95 -7.45
C ARG A 108 -10.48 31.15 -8.74
N THR A 109 -9.34 30.48 -8.85
CA THR A 109 -9.06 29.61 -9.99
C THR A 109 -9.75 28.26 -9.75
N HIS A 110 -10.61 27.86 -10.67
CA HIS A 110 -11.19 26.52 -10.64
C HIS A 110 -10.18 25.50 -11.16
N PHE A 111 -9.96 24.44 -10.40
CA PHE A 111 -9.12 23.30 -10.78
C PHE A 111 -9.87 21.99 -10.55
N PHE A 112 -9.35 20.91 -11.14
CA PHE A 112 -9.90 19.57 -10.94
C PHE A 112 -9.33 18.98 -9.65
N ASP A 113 -10.16 18.88 -8.62
CA ASP A 113 -9.79 18.33 -7.32
C ASP A 113 -9.97 16.80 -7.31
N ASN A 114 -8.93 16.07 -6.90
CA ASN A 114 -8.96 14.61 -6.80
C ASN A 114 -9.33 14.10 -5.40
N ALA A 115 -9.73 14.97 -4.47
CA ALA A 115 -10.11 14.63 -3.10
C ALA A 115 -11.16 13.50 -3.01
N ALA A 116 -12.15 13.49 -3.91
CA ALA A 116 -13.17 12.44 -3.95
C ALA A 116 -12.56 11.06 -4.26
N CYS A 117 -11.61 11.00 -5.20
CA CYS A 117 -10.87 9.77 -5.50
C CYS A 117 -10.03 9.33 -4.29
N LEU A 118 -9.34 10.24 -3.62
CA LEU A 118 -8.57 9.93 -2.43
C LEU A 118 -9.42 9.46 -1.24
N GLN A 119 -10.63 10.01 -1.09
CA GLN A 119 -11.58 9.55 -0.08
C GLN A 119 -12.05 8.12 -0.37
N LEU A 120 -12.36 7.81 -1.63
CA LEU A 120 -12.64 6.43 -2.07
C LEU A 120 -11.48 5.49 -1.75
N LEU A 121 -10.24 5.88 -2.05
CA LEU A 121 -9.06 5.03 -1.82
C LEU A 121 -8.80 4.79 -0.33
N GLY A 122 -9.05 5.78 0.53
CA GLY A 122 -9.03 5.62 1.99
C GLY A 122 -8.24 6.67 2.78
N GLN A 123 -8.00 7.87 2.23
CA GLN A 123 -7.20 8.91 2.91
C GLN A 123 -7.74 9.31 4.30
N GLN A 124 -9.04 9.18 4.56
CA GLN A 124 -9.69 9.63 5.80
C GLN A 124 -10.81 8.70 6.30
N SER A 125 -10.93 7.50 5.75
CA SER A 125 -12.02 6.58 6.09
C SER A 125 -11.53 5.15 6.10
N GLU A 126 -11.80 4.44 7.19
CA GLU A 126 -11.64 2.98 7.28
C GLU A 126 -12.59 2.22 6.36
N ASP A 127 -13.59 2.93 5.80
CA ASP A 127 -14.54 2.35 4.87
C ASP A 127 -14.05 2.44 3.41
N GLY A 128 -12.95 3.15 3.13
CA GLY A 128 -12.35 3.22 1.78
C GLY A 128 -11.81 1.88 1.29
N LEU A 129 -11.37 1.81 0.02
CA LEU A 129 -10.91 0.55 -0.59
C LEU A 129 -9.77 -0.10 0.21
N ILE A 130 -8.79 0.68 0.66
CA ILE A 130 -7.67 0.20 1.49
C ILE A 130 -8.18 -0.34 2.83
N GLY A 131 -9.17 0.32 3.43
CA GLY A 131 -9.74 -0.09 4.71
C GLY A 131 -10.55 -1.38 4.61
N ILE A 132 -11.37 -1.52 3.56
CA ILE A 132 -12.08 -2.77 3.23
C ILE A 132 -11.08 -3.91 3.00
N MET A 133 -10.04 -3.69 2.19
CA MET A 133 -8.99 -4.68 1.94
C MET A 133 -8.34 -5.09 3.27
N SER A 134 -7.86 -4.13 4.06
CA SER A 134 -7.21 -4.38 5.35
C SER A 134 -8.10 -5.16 6.32
N SER A 135 -9.40 -4.84 6.35
CA SER A 135 -10.38 -5.54 7.17
C SER A 135 -10.57 -7.00 6.74
N GLN A 136 -10.66 -7.25 5.44
CA GLN A 136 -10.80 -8.62 4.92
C GLN A 136 -9.51 -9.44 5.04
N SER A 137 -8.34 -8.82 4.87
CA SER A 137 -7.02 -9.46 5.04
C SER A 137 -6.84 -10.02 6.46
N ARG A 138 -7.32 -9.31 7.49
CA ARG A 138 -7.34 -9.83 8.88
C ARG A 138 -8.21 -11.07 9.06
N HIS A 139 -9.12 -11.34 8.14
CA HIS A 139 -10.06 -12.44 8.16
C HIS A 139 -9.90 -13.38 6.96
N ILE A 140 -8.69 -13.50 6.41
CA ILE A 140 -8.38 -14.27 5.20
C ILE A 140 -8.79 -15.76 5.26
N GLN A 141 -8.95 -16.33 6.46
CA GLN A 141 -9.52 -17.68 6.64
C GLN A 141 -10.99 -17.80 6.20
N ARG A 142 -11.70 -16.69 6.05
CA ARG A 142 -13.13 -16.62 5.72
C ARG A 142 -13.44 -15.68 4.56
N LYS A 143 -12.44 -14.95 4.07
CA LYS A 143 -12.56 -13.90 3.06
C LYS A 143 -11.64 -14.23 1.89
N THR A 144 -12.07 -13.85 0.69
CA THR A 144 -11.34 -14.06 -0.55
C THR A 144 -11.27 -12.77 -1.34
N ASP A 145 -10.39 -12.70 -2.33
CA ASP A 145 -10.30 -11.53 -3.21
C ASP A 145 -11.66 -11.24 -3.91
N ALA A 146 -12.44 -12.29 -4.20
CA ALA A 146 -13.80 -12.14 -4.73
C ALA A 146 -14.74 -11.45 -3.74
N THR A 147 -14.71 -11.81 -2.45
CA THR A 147 -15.54 -11.14 -1.43
C THR A 147 -15.08 -9.70 -1.17
N MET A 148 -13.80 -9.40 -1.40
CA MET A 148 -13.27 -8.04 -1.36
C MET A 148 -13.84 -7.21 -2.51
N LEU A 149 -13.74 -7.71 -3.75
CA LEU A 149 -14.27 -7.03 -4.92
C LEU A 149 -15.79 -6.82 -4.85
N GLU A 150 -16.52 -7.79 -4.31
CA GLU A 150 -17.96 -7.65 -4.04
C GLU A 150 -18.25 -6.54 -3.03
N ALA A 151 -17.43 -6.40 -1.98
CA ALA A 151 -17.58 -5.34 -1.00
C ALA A 151 -17.30 -3.95 -1.62
N PHE A 152 -16.25 -3.83 -2.45
CA PHE A 152 -15.98 -2.61 -3.22
C PHE A 152 -17.19 -2.20 -4.06
N SER A 153 -17.73 -3.14 -4.83
CA SER A 153 -18.90 -2.93 -5.67
C SER A 153 -20.15 -2.55 -4.86
N LYS A 154 -20.43 -3.27 -3.76
CA LYS A 154 -21.59 -3.01 -2.91
C LYS A 154 -21.57 -1.60 -2.32
N GLN A 155 -20.40 -1.14 -1.89
CA GLN A 155 -20.26 0.13 -1.19
C GLN A 155 -20.12 1.33 -2.14
N TYR A 156 -19.40 1.17 -3.24
CA TYR A 156 -18.99 2.27 -4.10
C TYR A 156 -19.45 2.13 -5.57
N SER A 157 -20.46 1.29 -5.86
CA SER A 157 -20.99 1.11 -7.23
C SER A 157 -21.45 2.38 -7.94
N ARG A 158 -21.77 3.45 -7.19
CA ARG A 158 -22.23 4.75 -7.73
C ARG A 158 -21.15 5.84 -7.64
N HIS A 159 -19.95 5.51 -7.19
CA HIS A 159 -18.88 6.49 -7.05
C HIS A 159 -18.25 6.73 -8.42
N ASP A 160 -18.16 8.00 -8.85
CA ASP A 160 -17.68 8.36 -10.20
C ASP A 160 -16.26 7.86 -10.49
N SER A 161 -15.43 7.77 -9.44
CA SER A 161 -14.05 7.27 -9.57
C SER A 161 -13.90 5.74 -9.53
N LEU A 162 -14.98 4.95 -9.40
CA LEU A 162 -14.90 3.48 -9.34
C LEU A 162 -15.80 2.80 -10.36
N THR A 163 -15.23 1.87 -11.13
CA THR A 163 -16.00 0.93 -11.97
C THR A 163 -15.56 -0.49 -11.66
N VAL A 164 -16.50 -1.37 -11.29
CA VAL A 164 -16.20 -2.78 -11.03
C VAL A 164 -16.64 -3.63 -12.22
N THR A 165 -15.72 -4.38 -12.81
CA THR A 165 -15.99 -5.21 -13.99
C THR A 165 -16.12 -6.67 -13.57
N ARG A 166 -17.33 -7.23 -13.74
CA ARG A 166 -17.64 -8.65 -13.53
C ARG A 166 -17.86 -9.34 -14.87
N ASN A 167 -16.83 -9.40 -15.71
CA ASN A 167 -16.95 -10.14 -16.95
C ASN A 167 -16.63 -11.62 -16.68
N MET A 168 -17.51 -12.53 -17.09
CA MET A 168 -17.33 -13.97 -16.85
C MET A 168 -16.11 -14.56 -17.57
N ASN A 169 -15.58 -13.84 -18.57
CA ASN A 169 -14.46 -14.27 -19.41
C ASN A 169 -13.14 -13.54 -19.08
N SER A 170 -13.11 -12.67 -18.06
CA SER A 170 -11.90 -11.95 -17.65
C SER A 170 -11.62 -12.14 -16.16
N HIS A 171 -10.38 -11.88 -15.75
CA HIS A 171 -10.05 -11.86 -14.33
C HIS A 171 -10.91 -10.82 -13.60
N PRO A 172 -11.39 -11.12 -12.38
CA PRO A 172 -12.10 -10.16 -11.55
C PRO A 172 -11.26 -8.89 -11.36
N SER A 173 -11.84 -7.74 -11.68
CA SER A 173 -11.10 -6.48 -11.71
C SER A 173 -11.98 -5.27 -11.39
N PHE A 174 -11.33 -4.19 -10.99
CA PHE A 174 -11.95 -2.88 -10.84
C PHE A 174 -11.07 -1.81 -11.47
N THR A 175 -11.67 -0.71 -11.87
CA THR A 175 -11.01 0.44 -12.48
C THR A 175 -11.17 1.65 -11.58
N VAL A 176 -10.07 2.32 -11.29
CA VAL A 176 -10.05 3.61 -10.58
C VAL A 176 -9.81 4.72 -11.60
N GLN A 177 -10.62 5.76 -11.54
CA GLN A 177 -10.39 7.00 -12.29
C GLN A 177 -9.41 7.87 -11.52
N HIS A 178 -8.11 7.67 -11.74
CA HIS A 178 -7.06 8.49 -11.16
C HIS A 178 -6.99 9.87 -11.85
N TYR A 179 -6.33 10.85 -11.22
CA TYR A 179 -6.16 12.18 -11.80
C TYR A 179 -5.54 12.17 -13.21
N LEU A 180 -4.67 11.20 -13.51
CA LEU A 180 -3.98 11.11 -14.80
C LEU A 180 -4.74 10.27 -15.83
N ALA A 181 -5.18 9.06 -15.45
CA ALA A 181 -5.85 8.13 -16.35
C ALA A 181 -6.62 7.02 -15.58
N PRO A 182 -7.63 6.38 -16.20
CA PRO A 182 -8.20 5.13 -15.70
C PRO A 182 -7.14 4.03 -15.60
N VAL A 183 -7.08 3.33 -14.47
CA VAL A 183 -6.25 2.13 -14.31
C VAL A 183 -7.11 0.97 -13.82
N THR A 184 -7.04 -0.15 -14.53
CA THR A 184 -7.74 -1.40 -14.18
C THR A 184 -6.79 -2.32 -13.41
N TYR A 185 -7.24 -2.76 -12.24
CA TYR A 185 -6.52 -3.62 -11.31
C TYR A 185 -7.18 -4.99 -11.23
N THR A 186 -6.37 -6.05 -11.32
CA THR A 186 -6.79 -7.43 -11.03
C THR A 186 -6.60 -7.70 -9.55
N VAL A 187 -7.60 -8.29 -8.88
CA VAL A 187 -7.58 -8.47 -7.41
C VAL A 187 -6.90 -9.76 -6.93
N GLU A 188 -6.38 -10.58 -7.84
CA GLU A 188 -5.80 -11.88 -7.52
C GLU A 188 -4.62 -11.75 -6.55
N GLY A 189 -4.70 -12.43 -5.41
CA GLY A 189 -3.66 -12.48 -4.38
C GLY A 189 -3.59 -11.24 -3.48
N TRP A 190 -4.50 -10.27 -3.62
CA TRP A 190 -4.42 -9.01 -2.86
C TRP A 190 -4.53 -9.21 -1.36
N LEU A 191 -5.46 -10.06 -0.89
CA LEU A 191 -5.59 -10.31 0.55
C LEU A 191 -4.33 -10.94 1.13
N GLU A 192 -3.73 -11.91 0.44
CA GLU A 192 -2.53 -12.60 0.89
C GLU A 192 -1.33 -11.64 0.92
N GLN A 193 -1.13 -10.87 -0.15
CA GLN A 193 -0.07 -9.85 -0.23
C GLN A 193 -0.20 -8.79 0.86
N ASN A 194 -1.42 -8.32 1.14
CA ASN A 194 -1.65 -7.30 2.18
C ASN A 194 -1.53 -7.84 3.62
N VAL A 195 -1.60 -9.16 3.83
CA VAL A 195 -1.36 -9.73 5.17
C VAL A 195 0.11 -9.57 5.56
N ASP A 196 1.03 -9.67 4.60
CA ASP A 196 2.49 -9.51 4.78
C ASP A 196 3.04 -10.25 6.02
N ASN A 197 2.55 -11.48 6.25
CA ASN A 197 2.92 -12.26 7.42
C ASN A 197 4.25 -12.97 7.19
N LEU A 198 5.29 -12.55 7.93
CA LEU A 198 6.52 -13.31 8.02
C LEU A 198 6.34 -14.53 8.96
N SER A 199 6.76 -15.71 8.51
CA SER A 199 6.76 -16.91 9.35
C SER A 199 7.59 -16.71 10.62
N SER A 200 7.00 -17.00 11.79
CA SER A 200 7.70 -16.95 13.08
C SER A 200 8.91 -17.89 13.13
N ASP A 201 8.88 -18.97 12.37
CA ASP A 201 9.99 -19.92 12.27
C ASP A 201 11.23 -19.25 11.64
N PHE A 202 11.03 -18.34 10.66
CA PHE A 202 12.13 -17.56 10.08
C PHE A 202 12.70 -16.56 11.08
N VAL A 203 11.84 -15.90 11.86
CA VAL A 203 12.30 -14.99 12.92
C VAL A 203 13.14 -15.74 13.96
N THR A 204 12.71 -16.93 14.38
CA THR A 204 13.48 -17.78 15.30
C THR A 204 14.79 -18.26 14.68
N LEU A 205 14.78 -18.63 13.40
CA LEU A 205 15.99 -19.02 12.67
C LEU A 205 17.01 -17.88 12.64
N PHE A 206 16.59 -16.66 12.30
CA PHE A 206 17.48 -15.50 12.18
C PHE A 206 18.00 -14.97 13.51
N ARG A 207 17.19 -15.01 14.58
CA ARG A 207 17.63 -14.58 15.91
C ARG A 207 18.63 -15.54 16.55
N GLY A 208 18.77 -16.75 15.99
CA GLY A 208 19.42 -17.86 16.66
C GLY A 208 18.54 -18.40 17.78
N GLY A 209 18.42 -19.73 17.87
CA GLY A 209 17.68 -20.34 18.98
C GLY A 209 18.29 -19.97 20.34
N PRO A 210 17.54 -20.08 21.45
CA PRO A 210 18.09 -19.87 22.78
C PRO A 210 19.30 -20.80 22.98
N GLY A 211 20.50 -20.22 23.05
CA GLY A 211 21.76 -20.94 23.26
C GLY A 211 22.76 -20.89 22.10
N VAL A 212 22.47 -20.24 20.97
CA VAL A 212 23.45 -20.04 19.89
C VAL A 212 24.03 -18.63 19.99
N SER A 213 25.25 -18.52 20.50
CA SER A 213 26.01 -17.26 20.44
C SER A 213 26.30 -16.92 18.98
N PRO A 214 26.23 -15.64 18.56
CA PRO A 214 26.69 -15.24 17.24
C PRO A 214 28.15 -15.67 17.09
N SER A 215 28.44 -16.39 16.02
CA SER A 215 29.81 -16.77 15.68
C SER A 215 30.57 -15.50 15.34
N VAL A 216 31.60 -15.21 16.15
CA VAL A 216 32.57 -14.12 15.93
C VAL A 216 33.40 -14.42 14.69
#